data_AF-A0A9P4D8C3-F1
#
_entry.id   AF-A0A9P4D8C3-F1
#
_cell.length_a   1.000
_cell.length_b   1.000
_cell.length_c   1.000
_cell.angle_alpha   90.00
_cell.angle_beta   90.00
_cell.angle_gamma   90.00
#
_symmetry.space_group_name_H-M   'P 1'
#
loop_
_entity.id
_entity.type
_entity.pdbx_description
1 polymer ?
#
loop_
_entity_poly.entity_id
_entity_poly.type
_entity_poly.pdbx_seq_one_letter_code
_entity_poly.pdbx_strand_id
1 'polypeptide(L)'
;MLNKKLPDIELKIMKYIWSTGYKTVISKDVADEIEKTYGWKHTTTITLLVRLTKKDFLISQRIGKHVHYRVLIKEREYLKIEGKRIFGGLHNNPLSELILKLHNEEEITEEKIIEIGSWIKSWKDED
;
A
#
# COMPACT_ATOMS: atom_id res chain seq x y z
N MET A 1 10.12 -6.60 -13.49
CA MET A 1 10.00 -5.16 -13.14
C MET A 1 8.63 -4.93 -12.53
N LEU A 2 8.57 -4.44 -11.29
CA LEU A 2 7.31 -4.21 -10.57
C LEU A 2 6.65 -2.89 -11.03
N ASN A 3 6.17 -2.86 -12.27
CA ASN A 3 5.65 -1.65 -12.90
C ASN A 3 4.13 -1.47 -12.75
N LYS A 4 3.51 -2.13 -11.76
CA LYS A 4 2.04 -2.22 -11.66
C LYS A 4 1.55 -1.45 -10.44
N LYS A 5 1.04 -0.22 -10.66
CA LYS A 5 0.21 0.50 -9.69
C LYS A 5 -0.96 -0.41 -9.27
N LEU A 6 -1.20 -0.51 -7.97
CA LEU A 6 -2.44 -1.13 -7.48
C LEU A 6 -3.58 -0.10 -7.59
N PRO A 7 -4.67 -0.42 -8.30
CA PRO A 7 -5.92 0.32 -8.17
C PRO A 7 -6.38 0.36 -6.71
N ASP A 8 -7.12 1.39 -6.33
CA ASP A 8 -7.51 1.62 -4.93
C ASP A 8 -8.17 0.42 -4.26
N ILE A 9 -8.99 -0.32 -5.02
CA ILE A 9 -9.68 -1.51 -4.51
C ILE A 9 -8.73 -2.68 -4.22
N GLU A 10 -7.68 -2.86 -5.02
CA GLU A 10 -6.65 -3.88 -4.81
C GLU A 10 -5.69 -3.43 -3.70
N LEU A 11 -5.39 -2.13 -3.63
CA LEU A 11 -4.57 -1.55 -2.57
C LEU A 11 -5.21 -1.69 -1.19
N LYS A 12 -6.54 -1.54 -1.08
CA LYS A 12 -7.29 -1.77 0.17
C LYS A 12 -7.07 -3.18 0.72
N ILE A 13 -7.12 -4.20 -0.14
CA ILE A 13 -6.86 -5.58 0.27
C ILE A 13 -5.41 -5.76 0.69
N MET A 14 -4.44 -5.23 -0.07
CA MET A 14 -3.03 -5.33 0.30
C MET A 14 -2.72 -4.62 1.62
N LYS A 15 -3.30 -3.43 1.87
CA LYS A 15 -3.19 -2.72 3.15
C LYS A 15 -3.70 -3.55 4.31
N TYR A 16 -4.86 -4.20 4.16
CA TYR A 16 -5.37 -5.13 5.16
C TYR A 16 -4.42 -6.30 5.38
N ILE A 17 -3.96 -6.97 4.31
CA ILE A 17 -3.05 -8.12 4.43
C ILE A 17 -1.74 -7.70 5.11
N TRP A 18 -1.17 -6.54 4.77
CA TRP A 18 0.03 -6.01 5.41
C TRP A 18 -0.18 -5.65 6.87
N SER A 19 -1.33 -5.08 7.24
CA SER A 19 -1.63 -4.71 8.63
C SER A 19 -1.76 -5.93 9.54
N THR A 20 -2.12 -7.10 9.00
CA THR A 20 -2.13 -8.35 9.79
C THR A 20 -0.74 -8.79 10.24
N GLY A 21 0.33 -8.35 9.57
CA GLY A 21 1.71 -8.76 9.83
C GLY A 21 2.04 -10.21 9.42
N TYR A 22 1.06 -10.99 8.96
CA TYR A 22 1.27 -12.38 8.56
C TYR A 22 1.89 -12.47 7.17
N LYS A 23 2.83 -13.41 7.01
CA LYS A 23 3.40 -13.73 5.69
C LYS A 23 2.42 -14.46 4.78
N THR A 24 1.45 -15.18 5.36
CA THR A 24 0.48 -15.99 4.65
C THR A 24 -0.90 -15.77 5.27
N VAL A 25 -1.90 -15.54 4.42
CA VAL A 25 -3.30 -15.32 4.82
C VAL A 25 -4.23 -16.30 4.11
N ILE A 26 -5.35 -16.64 4.75
CA ILE A 26 -6.35 -17.55 4.18
C ILE A 26 -7.40 -16.74 3.41
N SER A 27 -7.80 -17.25 2.24
CA SER A 27 -8.78 -16.58 1.37
C SER A 27 -10.10 -16.26 2.07
N LYS A 28 -10.54 -17.13 2.98
CA LYS A 28 -11.78 -16.98 3.74
C LYS A 28 -11.65 -15.82 4.74
N ASP A 29 -10.60 -15.81 5.55
CA ASP A 29 -10.38 -14.79 6.58
C ASP A 29 -10.29 -13.39 5.97
N VAL A 30 -9.57 -13.26 4.85
CA VAL A 30 -9.50 -11.99 4.11
C VAL A 30 -10.87 -11.58 3.59
N ALA A 31 -11.66 -12.53 3.07
CA ALA A 31 -12.99 -12.22 2.57
C ALA A 31 -13.97 -11.82 3.67
N ASP A 32 -13.97 -12.54 4.80
CA ASP A 32 -14.80 -12.26 5.98
C ASP A 32 -14.51 -10.84 6.51
N GLU A 33 -13.24 -10.45 6.60
CA GLU A 33 -12.87 -9.15 7.17
C GLU A 33 -13.14 -7.99 6.20
N ILE A 34 -12.92 -8.21 4.90
CA ILE A 34 -13.24 -7.22 3.87
C ILE A 34 -14.75 -7.02 3.72
N GLU A 35 -15.56 -8.07 3.90
CA GLU A 35 -17.03 -7.95 3.94
C GLU A 35 -17.47 -7.10 5.14
N LYS A 36 -16.91 -7.32 6.33
CA LYS A 36 -17.20 -6.49 7.51
C LYS A 36 -16.77 -5.03 7.34
N THR A 37 -15.60 -4.80 6.75
CA THR A 37 -15.01 -3.46 6.66
C THR A 37 -15.62 -2.62 5.55
N TYR A 38 -15.90 -3.23 4.40
CA TYR A 38 -16.29 -2.52 3.18
C TYR A 38 -17.64 -2.98 2.59
N GLY A 39 -18.31 -3.98 3.19
CA GLY A 39 -19.59 -4.52 2.70
C GLY A 39 -19.46 -5.30 1.38
N TRP A 40 -18.26 -5.75 1.02
CA TRP A 40 -18.05 -6.44 -0.26
C TRP A 40 -18.43 -7.91 -0.17
N LYS A 41 -19.08 -8.41 -1.22
CA LYS A 41 -19.32 -9.86 -1.36
C LYS A 41 -17.99 -10.62 -1.39
N HIS A 42 -17.98 -11.80 -0.77
CA HIS A 42 -16.85 -12.74 -0.80
C HIS A 42 -16.26 -12.94 -2.20
N THR A 43 -17.10 -13.12 -3.22
CA THR A 43 -16.67 -13.35 -4.60
C THR A 43 -15.85 -12.21 -5.17
N THR A 44 -16.13 -10.97 -4.77
CA THR A 44 -15.36 -9.78 -5.15
C THR A 44 -13.95 -9.86 -4.57
N THR A 45 -13.83 -10.13 -3.27
CA THR A 45 -12.52 -10.27 -2.60
C THR A 45 -11.69 -11.39 -3.21
N ILE A 46 -12.30 -12.55 -3.48
CA ILE A 46 -11.61 -13.67 -4.14
C ILE A 46 -11.12 -13.28 -5.54
N THR A 47 -11.94 -12.57 -6.32
CA THR A 47 -11.54 -12.11 -7.66
C THR A 47 -10.35 -11.14 -7.59
N LEU A 48 -10.35 -10.23 -6.62
CA LEU A 48 -9.24 -9.29 -6.41
C LEU A 48 -7.96 -10.01 -5.93
N LEU A 49 -8.06 -11.02 -5.07
CA LEU A 49 -6.91 -11.84 -4.66
C LEU A 49 -6.29 -12.60 -5.83
N VAL A 50 -7.11 -13.12 -6.75
CA VAL A 50 -6.63 -13.73 -8.00
C VAL A 50 -5.92 -12.69 -8.88
N ARG A 51 -6.45 -11.47 -9.00
CA ARG A 51 -5.80 -10.37 -9.75
C ARG A 51 -4.46 -9.99 -9.12
N LEU A 52 -4.39 -9.88 -7.80
CA LEU A 52 -3.15 -9.62 -7.06
C LEU A 52 -2.10 -10.72 -7.28
N THR A 53 -2.54 -11.98 -7.39
CA THR A 53 -1.68 -13.11 -7.73
C THR A 53 -1.13 -12.98 -9.16
N LYS A 54 -1.97 -12.63 -10.14
CA LYS A 54 -1.54 -12.35 -11.53
C LYS A 54 -0.60 -11.14 -11.66
N LYS A 55 -0.53 -10.29 -10.63
CA LYS A 55 0.38 -9.13 -10.57
C LYS A 55 1.64 -9.41 -9.76
N ASP A 56 1.86 -10.65 -9.30
CA ASP A 56 3.00 -11.09 -8.49
C ASP A 56 3.11 -10.38 -7.13
N PHE A 57 2.01 -9.85 -6.61
CA PHE A 57 1.96 -9.31 -5.24
C PHE A 57 1.76 -10.41 -4.20
N LEU A 58 1.03 -11.45 -4.59
CA LEU A 58 0.71 -12.62 -3.80
C LEU A 58 1.05 -13.87 -4.60
N ILE A 59 1.34 -14.96 -3.91
CA ILE A 59 1.35 -16.31 -4.51
C ILE A 59 0.27 -17.15 -3.83
N SER A 60 -0.55 -17.83 -4.63
CA SER A 60 -1.60 -18.70 -4.12
C SER A 60 -1.09 -20.13 -3.97
N GLN A 61 -1.48 -20.79 -2.87
CA GLN A 61 -1.21 -22.19 -2.61
C GLN A 61 -2.48 -22.83 -2.05
N ARG A 62 -2.95 -23.91 -2.67
CA ARG A 62 -4.07 -24.67 -2.15
C ARG A 62 -3.58 -25.64 -1.09
N ILE A 63 -4.10 -25.52 0.13
CA ILE A 63 -3.77 -26.40 1.25
C ILE A 63 -5.09 -26.94 1.80
N GLY A 64 -5.37 -28.22 1.52
CA GLY A 64 -6.64 -28.86 1.83
C GLY A 64 -7.82 -28.17 1.14
N LYS A 65 -8.82 -27.74 1.94
CA LYS A 65 -10.04 -27.09 1.45
C LYS A 65 -9.88 -25.58 1.21
N HIS A 66 -8.80 -24.97 1.67
CA HIS A 66 -8.62 -23.51 1.63
C HIS A 66 -7.48 -23.08 0.71
N VAL A 67 -7.63 -21.89 0.14
CA VAL A 67 -6.56 -21.23 -0.63
C VAL A 67 -5.83 -20.28 0.29
N HIS A 68 -4.53 -20.43 0.36
CA HIS A 68 -3.63 -19.57 1.10
C HIS A 68 -2.93 -18.63 0.13
N TYR A 69 -2.79 -17.37 0.53
CA TYR A 69 -2.07 -16.35 -0.23
C TYR A 69 -0.86 -15.92 0.59
N ARG A 70 0.34 -16.10 0.03
CA ARG A 70 1.58 -15.65 0.64
C ARG A 70 2.00 -14.32 0.01
N VAL A 71 2.33 -13.36 0.86
CA VAL A 71 2.78 -12.02 0.47
C VAL A 71 4.18 -12.10 -0.14
N LEU A 72 4.33 -11.61 -1.37
CA LEU A 72 5.62 -11.52 -2.04
C LEU A 72 6.27 -10.15 -1.87
N ILE A 73 5.45 -9.10 -1.73
CA ILE A 73 5.90 -7.71 -1.71
C ILE A 73 5.45 -7.08 -0.40
N LYS A 74 6.40 -6.59 0.39
CA LYS A 74 6.09 -5.91 1.65
C LYS A 74 5.60 -4.49 1.39
N GLU A 75 4.79 -3.96 2.31
CA GLU A 75 4.30 -2.58 2.24
C GLU A 75 5.43 -1.57 2.03
N ARG A 76 6.52 -1.66 2.80
CA ARG A 76 7.69 -0.77 2.67
C ARG A 76 8.32 -0.83 1.28
N GLU A 77 8.40 -2.01 0.67
CA GLU A 77 8.96 -2.17 -0.68
C GLU A 77 8.03 -1.56 -1.73
N TYR A 78 6.72 -1.79 -1.60
CA TYR A 78 5.72 -1.17 -2.45
C TYR A 78 5.74 0.36 -2.35
N LEU A 79 5.75 0.92 -1.14
CA LEU A 79 5.81 2.36 -0.90
C LEU A 79 7.11 2.98 -1.44
N LYS A 80 8.24 2.29 -1.35
CA LYS A 80 9.51 2.76 -1.94
C LYS A 80 9.43 2.84 -3.46
N ILE A 81 8.81 1.85 -4.10
CA ILE A 81 8.64 1.82 -5.56
C ILE A 81 7.62 2.88 -6.00
N GLU A 82 6.48 2.96 -5.31
CA GLU A 82 5.43 3.94 -5.57
C GLU A 82 5.94 5.37 -5.38
N GLY A 83 6.68 5.62 -4.29
CA GLY A 83 7.32 6.88 -4.00
C GLY A 83 8.30 7.28 -5.10
N LYS A 84 9.20 6.37 -5.51
CA LYS A 84 10.10 6.62 -6.66
C LYS A 84 9.35 6.94 -7.95
N ARG A 85 8.19 6.31 -8.19
CA ARG A 85 7.37 6.62 -9.37
C ARG A 85 6.72 8.00 -9.28
N ILE A 86 6.22 8.38 -8.11
CA ILE A 86 5.64 9.70 -7.85
C ILE A 86 6.73 10.77 -8.04
N PHE A 87 7.88 10.61 -7.37
CA PHE A 87 8.98 11.57 -7.47
C PHE A 87 9.68 11.56 -8.83
N GLY A 88 9.72 10.44 -9.54
CA GLY A 88 10.30 10.36 -10.89
C GLY A 88 9.47 11.09 -11.96
N GLY A 89 8.20 11.42 -11.66
CA GLY A 89 7.37 12.31 -12.49
C GLY A 89 7.43 13.77 -12.07
N LEU A 90 8.25 14.11 -11.07
CA LEU A 90 8.46 15.47 -10.58
C LEU A 90 9.88 15.92 -10.99
N HIS A 91 10.04 17.20 -11.33
CA HIS A 91 11.29 17.72 -11.89
C HIS A 91 12.31 18.06 -10.78
N ASN A 92 13.25 18.97 -11.05
CA ASN A 92 14.45 19.28 -10.25
C ASN A 92 14.24 19.49 -8.73
N ASN A 93 13.02 19.68 -8.25
CA ASN A 93 12.70 19.72 -6.82
C ASN A 93 11.40 18.96 -6.49
N PRO A 94 11.48 17.62 -6.37
CA PRO A 94 10.30 16.77 -6.35
C PRO A 94 9.57 16.77 -4.99
N LEU A 95 10.21 17.25 -3.92
CA LEU A 95 9.56 17.48 -2.62
C LEU A 95 8.72 18.76 -2.63
N SER A 96 9.28 19.88 -3.12
CA SER A 96 8.53 21.14 -3.18
C SER A 96 7.35 21.07 -4.15
N GLU A 97 7.49 20.37 -5.29
CA GLU A 97 6.36 20.15 -6.20
C GLU A 97 5.26 19.26 -5.61
N LEU A 98 5.63 18.26 -4.80
CA LEU A 98 4.65 17.44 -4.09
C LEU A 98 3.87 18.29 -3.06
N ILE A 99 4.58 19.10 -2.28
CA ILE A 99 3.98 20.01 -1.30
C ILE A 99 3.05 21.01 -2.00
N LEU A 100 3.45 21.59 -3.13
CA LEU A 100 2.61 22.50 -3.92
C LEU A 100 1.33 21.82 -4.44
N LYS A 101 1.41 20.57 -4.89
CA LYS A 101 0.23 19.79 -5.33
C LYS A 101 -0.70 19.46 -4.17
N LEU A 102 -0.15 19.16 -2.99
CA LEU A 102 -0.92 18.88 -1.77
C LEU A 102 -1.52 20.14 -1.15
N HIS A 103 -0.85 21.30 -1.25
CA HIS A 103 -1.31 22.59 -0.72
C HIS A 103 -2.66 23.02 -1.31
N ASN A 104 -2.98 22.62 -2.54
CA ASN A 104 -4.28 22.94 -3.14
C ASN A 104 -5.43 22.08 -2.57
N GLU A 105 -5.13 21.00 -1.83
CA GLU A 105 -6.12 20.05 -1.29
C GLU A 105 -6.09 19.94 0.25
N GLU A 106 -4.96 20.24 0.91
CA GLU A 106 -4.80 20.28 2.37
C GLU A 106 -4.38 21.68 2.86
N GLU A 107 -4.94 22.11 3.99
CA GLU A 107 -4.51 23.31 4.71
C GLU A 107 -3.17 23.02 5.41
N ILE A 108 -2.06 23.37 4.74
CA ILE A 108 -0.72 23.23 5.30
C ILE A 108 -0.47 24.41 6.24
N THR A 109 -0.70 24.21 7.53
CA THR A 109 -0.41 25.23 8.54
C THR A 109 1.08 25.28 8.88
N GLU A 110 1.51 26.42 9.43
CA GLU A 110 2.90 26.63 9.83
C GLU A 110 3.36 25.62 10.89
N GLU A 111 2.44 25.17 11.76
CA GLU A 111 2.72 24.13 12.76
C GLU A 111 3.07 22.79 12.10
N LYS A 112 2.33 22.39 11.05
CA LYS A 112 2.57 21.13 10.34
C LYS A 112 3.89 21.17 9.57
N ILE A 113 4.30 22.35 9.08
CA ILE A 113 5.61 22.57 8.46
C ILE A 113 6.73 22.43 9.49
N ILE A 114 6.57 23.04 10.67
CA ILE A 114 7.55 22.96 11.76
C ILE A 114 7.69 21.51 12.26
N GLU A 115 6.59 20.79 12.39
CA GLU A 115 6.57 19.37 12.81
C GLU A 115 7.34 18.50 11.80
N ILE A 116 6.99 18.59 10.52
CA ILE A 116 7.67 17.83 9.45
C ILE A 116 9.15 18.22 9.37
N GLY A 117 9.46 19.51 9.47
CA GLY A 117 10.84 20.00 9.46
C GLY A 117 11.67 19.49 10.64
N SER A 118 11.07 19.36 11.81
CA SER A 118 11.72 18.82 13.01
C SER A 118 11.96 17.31 12.88
N TRP A 119 10.99 16.57 12.35
CA TRP A 119 11.11 15.13 12.07
C TRP A 119 12.17 14.81 11.01
N ILE A 120 12.31 15.65 9.97
CA ILE A 120 13.37 15.47 8.96
C ILE A 120 14.75 15.78 9.56
N LYS A 121 14.86 16.79 10.44
CA LYS A 121 16.12 17.11 11.10
C LYS A 121 16.60 15.99 12.02
N SER A 122 15.69 15.30 12.72
CA SER A 122 16.07 14.17 13.57
C SER A 122 16.66 12.99 12.80
N TRP A 123 16.49 12.92 11.47
CA TRP A 123 17.16 11.90 10.63
C TRP A 123 18.63 12.19 10.38
N LYS A 124 19.07 13.46 10.48
CA LYS A 124 20.48 13.83 10.33
C LYS A 124 21.30 13.55 11.58
N ASP A 125 20.64 13.34 12.71
CA ASP A 125 21.28 13.11 14.01
C ASP A 125 21.42 11.61 14.34
N GLU A 126 20.91 10.72 13.47
CA GLU A 126 21.04 9.25 13.58
C GLU A 126 22.15 8.65 12.69
N ASP A 127 22.89 9.49 11.94
CA ASP A 127 24.07 9.11 11.15
C ASP A 127 25.40 9.36 11.90
#